data_AF-A0A9J7BJX8-F1
#
_entry.id   AF-A0A9J7BJX8-F1
#
_cell.length_a   1.000
_cell.length_b   1.000
_cell.length_c   1.000
_cell.angle_alpha   90.00
_cell.angle_beta   90.00
_cell.angle_gamma   90.00
#
_symmetry.space_group_name_H-M   'P 1'
#
loop_
_entity.id
_entity.type
_entity.pdbx_description
1 polymer ?
#
loop_
_entity_poly.entity_id
_entity_poly.type
_entity_poly.pdbx_seq_one_letter_code
_entity_poly.pdbx_strand_id
1 'polypeptide(L)'
;MDVAPGAGSPDSSVPASQSGSAVATDPAGAAQLFEQSAEIMRRLRAPGGCPWDREQTFDTIRKYTLEEAYEVFDAIERRDFPHLAEELGDLLLQVLFYAEMAANEGRFTISDVLEHLNRKLIRRHPHVFGEEASRAAGNRADVDADVQGSSSAVLRNWEEIKALEALHAAKSSEPQGRLEGVSRAMPALAEAAKIGGKAAKAGFDWPHWRDLLPKIAEEVTELEAEAESGDQPRIEAELGDLLFTVVNLARHLDVDAEMALRGCNLRFRQRFKEMERAAPKPLEDLSPPELEELWSAAKRKERGQENRE
;
A
#
# COMPACT_ATOMS: atom_id res chain seq x y z
N MET A 1 -37.37 23.08 63.94
CA MET A 1 -36.15 23.80 63.52
C MET A 1 -35.62 23.09 62.30
N ASP A 2 -35.49 23.87 61.24
CA ASP A 2 -35.47 23.47 59.83
C ASP A 2 -34.31 22.57 59.42
N VAL A 3 -34.62 21.53 58.64
CA VAL A 3 -33.64 20.84 57.80
C VAL A 3 -34.29 20.63 56.43
N ALA A 4 -33.79 21.38 55.45
CA ALA A 4 -34.23 21.37 54.06
C ALA A 4 -33.85 20.06 53.34
N PRO A 5 -34.63 19.59 52.34
CA PRO A 5 -34.22 18.50 51.48
C PRO A 5 -33.62 19.01 50.15
N GLY A 6 -32.40 18.53 49.88
CA GLY A 6 -31.87 18.09 48.57
C GLY A 6 -32.15 18.91 47.31
N ALA A 7 -31.16 19.69 46.88
CA ALA A 7 -31.00 20.07 45.49
C ALA A 7 -30.52 18.85 44.67
N GLY A 8 -31.40 18.30 43.83
CA GLY A 8 -31.05 17.30 42.82
C GLY A 8 -30.32 17.98 41.65
N SER A 9 -29.16 17.43 41.30
CA SER A 9 -28.32 17.84 40.17
C SER A 9 -29.09 17.83 38.85
N PRO A 10 -28.84 18.80 37.94
CA PRO A 10 -29.43 18.77 36.61
C PRO A 10 -28.77 17.66 35.77
N ASP A 11 -29.66 16.92 35.16
CA ASP A 11 -29.49 15.88 34.15
C ASP A 11 -28.45 16.29 33.09
N SER A 12 -27.25 15.68 33.16
CA SER A 12 -26.24 15.79 32.11
C SER A 12 -26.54 14.73 31.06
N SER A 13 -27.58 15.00 30.27
CA SER A 13 -27.83 14.31 29.02
C SER A 13 -26.68 14.64 28.06
N VAL A 14 -25.69 13.75 28.03
CA VAL A 14 -24.70 13.67 26.95
C VAL A 14 -25.50 13.50 25.66
N PRO A 15 -25.40 14.40 24.67
CA PRO A 15 -26.07 14.18 23.41
C PRO A 15 -25.42 12.97 22.75
N ALA A 16 -26.22 11.93 22.57
CA ALA A 16 -25.86 10.75 21.80
C ALA A 16 -25.30 11.20 20.44
N SER A 17 -24.07 10.76 20.17
CA SER A 17 -23.39 10.91 18.89
C SER A 17 -24.35 10.59 17.75
N GLN A 18 -24.50 11.53 16.82
CA GLN A 18 -25.25 11.31 15.58
C GLN A 18 -24.70 10.05 14.90
N SER A 19 -25.52 9.01 14.83
CA SER A 19 -25.26 7.83 14.03
C SER A 19 -25.27 8.24 12.57
N GLY A 20 -24.08 8.41 11.99
CA GLY A 20 -23.93 8.56 10.54
C GLY A 20 -24.59 7.37 9.84
N SER A 21 -25.60 7.65 9.02
CA SER A 21 -26.23 6.66 8.17
C SER A 21 -25.16 6.04 7.26
N ALA A 22 -24.99 4.73 7.32
CA ALA A 22 -24.09 4.02 6.41
C ALA A 22 -24.54 4.27 4.96
N VAL A 23 -23.63 4.77 4.12
CA VAL A 23 -23.87 4.93 2.69
C VAL A 23 -23.99 3.52 2.09
N ALA A 24 -25.19 3.16 1.64
CA ALA A 24 -25.41 1.89 0.97
C ALA A 24 -24.81 1.92 -0.44
N THR A 25 -24.27 0.79 -0.89
CA THR A 25 -23.76 0.66 -2.27
C THR A 25 -24.93 0.65 -3.25
N ASP A 26 -24.76 1.30 -4.41
CA ASP A 26 -25.68 1.24 -5.55
C ASP A 26 -24.96 0.62 -6.77
N PRO A 27 -24.94 -0.72 -6.89
CA PRO A 27 -24.27 -1.40 -8.00
C PRO A 27 -24.86 -1.05 -9.37
N ALA A 28 -26.16 -0.76 -9.45
CA ALA A 28 -26.82 -0.47 -10.71
C ALA A 28 -26.44 0.92 -11.24
N GLY A 29 -26.46 1.93 -10.37
CA GLY A 29 -25.95 3.25 -10.69
C GLY A 29 -24.45 3.23 -11.02
N ALA A 30 -23.65 2.49 -10.25
CA ALA A 30 -22.23 2.33 -10.52
C ALA A 30 -21.94 1.68 -11.89
N ALA A 31 -22.74 0.69 -12.30
CA ALA A 31 -22.59 0.06 -13.61
C ALA A 31 -22.86 1.05 -14.76
N GLN A 32 -23.87 1.91 -14.64
CA GLN A 32 -24.19 2.94 -15.64
C GLN A 32 -23.07 3.99 -15.76
N LEU A 33 -22.56 4.47 -14.63
CA LEU A 33 -21.45 5.42 -14.61
C LEU A 33 -20.17 4.82 -15.17
N PHE A 34 -19.90 3.55 -14.86
CA PHE A 34 -18.74 2.85 -15.41
C PHE A 34 -18.83 2.68 -16.93
N GLU A 35 -20.00 2.30 -17.45
CA GLU A 35 -20.25 2.24 -18.90
C GLU A 35 -20.01 3.60 -19.56
N GLN A 36 -20.51 4.68 -18.95
CA GLN A 36 -20.28 6.04 -19.42
C GLN A 36 -18.78 6.39 -19.47
N SER A 37 -18.02 6.08 -18.41
CA SER A 37 -16.57 6.34 -18.37
C SER A 37 -15.80 5.55 -19.41
N ALA A 38 -16.15 4.28 -19.63
CA ALA A 38 -15.54 3.46 -20.67
C ALA A 38 -15.83 4.00 -22.07
N GLU A 39 -17.05 4.46 -22.34
CA GLU A 39 -17.42 5.07 -23.62
C GLU A 39 -16.71 6.42 -23.85
N ILE A 40 -16.54 7.23 -22.80
CA ILE A 40 -15.74 8.46 -22.86
C ILE A 40 -14.30 8.14 -23.27
N MET A 41 -13.66 7.17 -22.60
CA MET A 41 -12.27 6.77 -22.91
C MET A 41 -12.14 6.28 -24.37
N ARG A 42 -13.06 5.42 -24.82
CA ARG A 42 -13.13 4.95 -26.21
C ARG A 42 -13.22 6.12 -27.19
N ARG A 43 -14.08 7.11 -26.90
CA ARG A 43 -14.23 8.30 -27.74
C ARG A 43 -13.00 9.20 -27.75
N LEU A 44 -12.33 9.36 -26.60
CA LEU A 44 -11.09 10.13 -26.49
C LEU A 44 -9.99 9.54 -27.38
N ARG A 45 -9.89 8.21 -27.47
CA ARG A 45 -8.88 7.51 -28.28
C ARG A 45 -9.31 7.19 -29.73
N ALA A 46 -10.58 7.35 -30.08
CA ALA A 46 -11.07 7.13 -31.44
C ALA A 46 -10.53 8.17 -32.46
N PRO A 47 -10.55 7.88 -33.78
CA PRO A 47 -10.27 8.90 -34.80
C PRO A 47 -11.15 10.14 -34.62
N GLY A 48 -10.53 11.34 -34.57
CA GLY A 48 -11.22 12.60 -34.27
C GLY A 48 -11.41 12.88 -32.77
N GLY A 49 -10.92 12.00 -31.90
CA GLY A 49 -10.80 12.21 -30.45
C GLY A 49 -9.61 13.11 -30.08
N CYS A 50 -9.21 13.05 -28.81
CA CYS A 50 -8.12 13.85 -28.26
C CYS A 50 -6.76 13.41 -28.83
N PRO A 51 -5.96 14.32 -29.44
CA PRO A 51 -4.65 13.96 -29.98
C PRO A 51 -3.70 13.38 -28.93
N TRP A 52 -3.69 13.96 -27.72
CA TRP A 52 -2.83 13.51 -26.62
C TRP A 52 -3.20 12.12 -26.14
N ASP A 53 -4.49 11.83 -25.94
CA ASP A 53 -4.92 10.49 -25.50
C ASP A 53 -4.56 9.43 -26.54
N ARG A 54 -4.65 9.76 -27.84
CA ARG A 54 -4.35 8.84 -28.94
C ARG A 54 -2.88 8.47 -29.06
N GLU A 55 -1.96 9.39 -28.80
CA GLU A 55 -0.51 9.13 -28.90
C GLU A 55 0.05 8.35 -27.71
N GLN A 56 -0.70 8.25 -26.60
CA GLN A 56 -0.26 7.51 -25.43
C GLN A 56 -0.15 6.00 -25.68
N THR A 57 0.83 5.40 -25.01
CA THR A 57 1.18 3.97 -25.06
C THR A 57 1.26 3.40 -23.65
N PHE A 58 1.41 2.08 -23.51
CA PHE A 58 1.62 1.43 -22.21
C PHE A 58 2.79 2.04 -21.43
N ASP A 59 3.88 2.39 -22.12
CA ASP A 59 5.08 2.94 -21.48
C ASP A 59 4.92 4.39 -21.04
N THR A 60 4.12 5.19 -21.75
CA THR A 60 3.90 6.60 -21.37
C THR A 60 2.92 6.72 -20.20
N ILE A 61 1.97 5.78 -20.08
CA ILE A 61 0.95 5.77 -19.02
C ILE A 61 1.46 5.21 -17.68
N ARG A 62 2.44 4.29 -17.69
CA ARG A 62 2.92 3.61 -16.46
C ARG A 62 3.38 4.55 -15.33
N LYS A 63 3.96 5.70 -15.66
CA LYS A 63 4.39 6.68 -14.65
C LYS A 63 3.20 7.33 -13.94
N TYR A 64 2.14 7.66 -14.68
CA TYR A 64 0.92 8.25 -14.14
C TYR A 64 0.21 7.25 -13.23
N THR A 65 0.21 5.95 -13.59
CA THR A 65 -0.30 4.90 -12.71
C THR A 65 0.41 4.85 -11.35
N LEU A 66 1.71 5.10 -11.32
CA LEU A 66 2.47 5.15 -10.07
C LEU A 66 2.17 6.44 -9.29
N GLU A 67 2.05 7.58 -9.99
CA GLU A 67 1.67 8.87 -9.42
C GLU A 67 0.30 8.79 -8.74
N GLU A 68 -0.76 8.35 -9.44
CA GLU A 68 -2.12 8.27 -8.84
C GLU A 68 -2.20 7.27 -7.68
N ALA A 69 -1.43 6.18 -7.73
CA ALA A 69 -1.35 5.27 -6.60
C ALA A 69 -0.75 5.93 -5.35
N TYR A 70 0.19 6.86 -5.54
CA TYR A 70 0.79 7.63 -4.46
C TYR A 70 -0.12 8.75 -3.94
N GLU A 71 -0.91 9.38 -4.80
CA GLU A 71 -1.93 10.37 -4.39
C GLU A 71 -3.07 9.69 -3.59
N VAL A 72 -3.51 8.49 -3.99
CA VAL A 72 -4.42 7.65 -3.17
C VAL A 72 -3.85 7.42 -1.77
N PHE A 73 -2.55 7.10 -1.66
CA PHE A 73 -1.92 6.92 -0.35
C PHE A 73 -1.87 8.22 0.45
N ASP A 74 -1.51 9.36 -0.17
CA ASP A 74 -1.48 10.66 0.49
C ASP A 74 -2.87 11.06 1.02
N ALA A 75 -3.93 10.87 0.22
CA ALA A 75 -5.30 11.14 0.62
C ALA A 75 -5.74 10.28 1.83
N ILE A 76 -5.37 8.99 1.84
CA ILE A 76 -5.61 8.09 3.00
C ILE A 76 -4.84 8.57 4.24
N GLU A 77 -3.55 8.90 4.10
CA GLU A 77 -2.69 9.35 5.19
C GLU A 77 -3.23 10.66 5.82
N ARG A 78 -3.75 11.57 4.99
CA ARG A 78 -4.35 12.84 5.42
C ARG A 78 -5.80 12.70 5.91
N ARG A 79 -6.41 11.52 5.79
CA ARG A 79 -7.84 11.28 6.04
C ARG A 79 -8.75 12.20 5.20
N ASP A 80 -8.29 12.62 4.02
CA ASP A 80 -9.06 13.44 3.10
C ASP A 80 -9.93 12.54 2.21
N PHE A 81 -11.04 12.06 2.76
CA PHE A 81 -11.94 11.13 2.08
C PHE A 81 -12.61 11.69 0.81
N PRO A 82 -12.97 12.99 0.74
CA PRO A 82 -13.41 13.60 -0.52
C PRO A 82 -12.34 13.51 -1.62
N HIS A 83 -11.09 13.86 -1.31
CA HIS A 83 -10.00 13.78 -2.28
C HIS A 83 -9.65 12.32 -2.62
N LEU A 84 -9.73 11.40 -1.65
CA LEU A 84 -9.56 9.97 -1.91
C LEU A 84 -10.53 9.45 -2.99
N ALA A 85 -11.77 9.95 -3.02
CA ALA A 85 -12.74 9.55 -4.05
C ALA A 85 -12.34 10.04 -5.45
N GLU A 86 -11.73 11.21 -5.55
CA GLU A 86 -11.16 11.77 -6.79
C GLU A 86 -9.96 10.93 -7.25
N GLU A 87 -8.99 10.69 -6.38
CA GLU A 87 -7.77 9.92 -6.69
C GLU A 87 -8.05 8.46 -7.06
N LEU A 88 -9.07 7.84 -6.43
CA LEU A 88 -9.54 6.50 -6.85
C LEU A 88 -10.16 6.53 -8.26
N GLY A 89 -10.76 7.65 -8.66
CA GLY A 89 -11.23 7.90 -10.01
C GLY A 89 -10.08 8.01 -11.01
N ASP A 90 -9.02 8.74 -10.66
CA ASP A 90 -7.83 8.91 -11.49
C ASP A 90 -7.02 7.61 -11.62
N LEU A 91 -6.96 6.80 -10.56
CA LEU A 91 -6.40 5.45 -10.65
C LEU A 91 -7.24 4.54 -11.55
N LEU A 92 -8.58 4.64 -11.49
CA LEU A 92 -9.48 3.91 -12.38
C LEU A 92 -9.36 4.37 -13.84
N LEU A 93 -9.14 5.66 -14.08
CA LEU A 93 -8.85 6.21 -15.40
C LEU A 93 -7.67 5.48 -16.05
N GLN A 94 -6.59 5.20 -15.31
CA GLN A 94 -5.45 4.45 -15.83
C GLN A 94 -5.86 3.04 -16.31
N VAL A 95 -6.72 2.34 -15.54
CA VAL A 95 -7.23 1.01 -15.92
C VAL A 95 -8.04 1.07 -17.22
N LEU A 96 -8.92 2.05 -17.36
CA LEU A 96 -9.69 2.28 -18.59
C LEU A 96 -8.77 2.57 -19.77
N PHE A 97 -7.73 3.36 -19.55
CA PHE A 97 -6.74 3.73 -20.55
C PHE A 97 -5.98 2.50 -21.08
N TYR A 98 -5.47 1.64 -20.20
CA TYR A 98 -4.81 0.39 -20.59
C TYR A 98 -5.75 -0.57 -21.32
N ALA A 99 -6.97 -0.72 -20.83
CA ALA A 99 -7.96 -1.60 -21.44
C ALA A 99 -8.33 -1.14 -22.86
N GLU A 100 -8.48 0.17 -23.07
CA GLU A 100 -8.77 0.73 -24.40
C GLU A 100 -7.55 0.62 -25.34
N MET A 101 -6.33 0.85 -24.85
CA MET A 101 -5.11 0.60 -25.63
C MET A 101 -4.99 -0.87 -26.05
N ALA A 102 -5.21 -1.79 -25.11
CA ALA A 102 -5.19 -3.22 -25.37
C ALA A 102 -6.28 -3.65 -26.37
N ALA A 103 -7.47 -3.06 -26.30
CA ALA A 103 -8.56 -3.32 -27.22
C ALA A 103 -8.24 -2.84 -28.64
N ASN A 104 -7.67 -1.64 -28.77
CA ASN A 104 -7.20 -1.09 -30.04
C ASN A 104 -6.12 -1.97 -30.70
N GLU A 105 -5.32 -2.69 -29.91
CA GLU A 105 -4.34 -3.66 -30.39
C GLU A 105 -4.88 -5.11 -30.51
N GLY A 106 -6.18 -5.34 -30.27
CA GLY A 106 -6.81 -6.66 -30.37
C GLY A 106 -6.35 -7.67 -29.31
N ARG A 107 -5.92 -7.20 -28.13
CA ARG A 107 -5.37 -8.05 -27.05
C ARG A 107 -6.43 -8.48 -26.03
N PHE A 108 -7.05 -7.50 -25.37
CA PHE A 108 -8.12 -7.70 -24.38
C PHE A 108 -8.89 -6.39 -24.20
N THR A 109 -10.05 -6.46 -23.55
CA THR A 109 -10.97 -5.35 -23.32
C THR A 109 -11.18 -5.10 -21.82
N ILE A 110 -11.88 -4.02 -21.48
CA ILE A 110 -12.26 -3.75 -20.09
C ILE A 110 -13.17 -4.85 -19.52
N SER A 111 -13.99 -5.50 -20.36
CA SER A 111 -14.81 -6.65 -19.96
C SER A 111 -13.95 -7.84 -19.53
N ASP A 112 -12.86 -8.11 -20.24
CA ASP A 112 -11.92 -9.17 -19.87
C ASP A 112 -11.25 -8.87 -18.52
N VAL A 113 -10.87 -7.60 -18.27
CA VAL A 113 -10.29 -7.16 -16.98
C VAL A 113 -11.27 -7.42 -15.83
N LEU A 114 -12.54 -7.01 -15.99
CA LEU A 114 -13.59 -7.21 -14.99
C LEU A 114 -13.90 -8.70 -14.78
N GLU A 115 -13.94 -9.50 -15.85
CA GLU A 115 -14.14 -10.95 -15.73
C GLU A 115 -13.00 -11.60 -14.94
N HIS A 116 -11.75 -11.24 -15.22
CA HIS A 116 -10.59 -11.72 -14.47
C HIS A 116 -10.65 -11.33 -13.00
N LEU A 117 -11.07 -10.10 -12.68
CA LEU A 117 -11.27 -9.63 -11.32
C LEU A 117 -12.36 -10.43 -10.61
N ASN A 118 -13.56 -10.52 -11.20
CA ASN A 118 -14.72 -11.20 -10.62
C ASN A 118 -14.43 -12.67 -10.37
N ARG A 119 -13.86 -13.37 -11.35
CA ARG A 119 -13.44 -14.77 -11.18
C ARG A 119 -12.40 -14.93 -10.08
N LYS A 120 -11.41 -14.02 -9.98
CA LYS A 120 -10.39 -14.08 -8.93
C LYS A 120 -11.00 -13.88 -7.54
N LEU A 121 -11.93 -12.93 -7.39
CA LEU A 121 -12.61 -12.66 -6.13
C LEU A 121 -13.45 -13.88 -5.70
N ILE A 122 -14.27 -14.45 -6.58
CA ILE A 122 -15.05 -15.65 -6.27
C ILE A 122 -14.13 -16.84 -5.95
N ARG A 123 -13.12 -17.07 -6.79
CA ARG A 123 -12.16 -18.17 -6.64
C ARG A 123 -11.47 -18.15 -5.28
N ARG A 124 -10.98 -16.99 -4.83
CA ARG A 124 -10.20 -16.86 -3.58
C ARG A 124 -11.06 -16.76 -2.32
N HIS A 125 -12.39 -16.71 -2.43
CA HIS A 125 -13.28 -16.58 -1.28
C HIS A 125 -14.32 -17.71 -1.19
N PRO A 126 -13.89 -18.99 -1.09
CA PRO A 126 -14.81 -20.12 -0.90
C PRO A 126 -15.67 -19.98 0.37
N HIS A 127 -15.16 -19.29 1.39
CA HIS A 127 -15.87 -18.99 2.64
C HIS A 127 -17.03 -17.98 2.48
N VAL A 128 -17.05 -17.20 1.39
CA VAL A 128 -18.14 -16.24 1.09
C VAL A 128 -19.09 -16.80 0.05
N PHE A 129 -18.56 -17.37 -1.03
CA PHE A 129 -19.34 -17.78 -2.21
C PHE A 129 -19.64 -19.28 -2.24
N GLY A 130 -19.12 -20.05 -1.28
CA GLY A 130 -19.23 -21.51 -1.25
C GLY A 130 -18.19 -22.21 -2.13
N GLU A 131 -17.97 -23.50 -1.86
CA GLU A 131 -16.98 -24.28 -2.57
C GLU A 131 -17.34 -24.46 -4.05
N GLU A 132 -18.60 -24.75 -4.37
CA GLU A 132 -19.06 -24.99 -5.74
C GLU A 132 -18.75 -23.78 -6.67
N ALA A 133 -19.13 -22.57 -6.26
CA ALA A 133 -18.85 -21.36 -7.03
C ALA A 133 -17.34 -21.07 -7.13
N SER A 134 -16.59 -21.31 -6.05
CA SER A 134 -15.14 -21.15 -6.03
C SER A 134 -14.45 -22.12 -7.02
N ARG A 135 -14.86 -23.39 -7.04
CA ARG A 135 -14.38 -24.41 -7.99
C ARG A 135 -14.74 -24.03 -9.43
N ALA A 136 -15.97 -23.58 -9.68
CA ALA A 136 -16.41 -23.11 -10.99
C ALA A 136 -15.59 -21.89 -11.48
N ALA A 137 -15.18 -20.99 -10.57
CA ALA A 137 -14.29 -19.87 -10.88
C ALA A 137 -12.82 -20.27 -11.10
N GLY A 138 -12.50 -21.56 -10.93
CA GLY A 138 -11.19 -22.15 -11.20
C GLY A 138 -10.36 -22.45 -9.96
N ASN A 139 -10.95 -22.50 -8.77
CA ASN A 139 -10.24 -22.96 -7.57
C ASN A 139 -9.93 -24.46 -7.70
N ARG A 140 -8.68 -24.81 -7.47
CA ARG A 140 -8.20 -26.20 -7.47
C ARG A 140 -7.61 -26.62 -6.12
N ALA A 141 -7.49 -25.69 -5.17
CA ALA A 141 -7.03 -25.98 -3.83
C ALA A 141 -8.13 -26.67 -3.03
N ASP A 142 -7.73 -27.58 -2.15
CA ASP A 142 -8.61 -28.19 -1.18
C ASP A 142 -8.48 -27.42 0.14
N VAL A 143 -9.30 -26.37 0.28
CA VAL A 143 -9.24 -25.41 1.39
C VAL A 143 -10.55 -25.42 2.14
N ASP A 144 -10.47 -25.28 3.46
CA ASP A 144 -11.66 -25.23 4.32
C ASP A 144 -12.45 -23.94 4.07
N ALA A 145 -13.72 -24.08 3.68
CA ALA A 145 -14.61 -22.95 3.49
C ALA A 145 -15.15 -22.40 4.82
N ASP A 146 -15.19 -23.20 5.89
CA ASP A 146 -15.57 -22.72 7.22
C ASP A 146 -14.35 -22.11 7.92
N VAL A 147 -14.16 -20.82 7.70
CA VAL A 147 -13.08 -20.08 8.36
C VAL A 147 -13.46 -19.60 9.77
N GLN A 148 -14.69 -19.85 10.25
CA GLN A 148 -15.17 -19.47 11.59
C GLN A 148 -14.92 -17.98 11.94
N GLY A 149 -14.96 -17.10 10.93
CA GLY A 149 -14.66 -15.67 11.11
C GLY A 149 -13.17 -15.34 11.32
N SER A 150 -12.26 -16.30 11.14
CA SER A 150 -10.81 -16.14 11.34
C SER A 150 -10.13 -15.58 10.09
N SER A 151 -9.64 -14.35 10.17
CA SER A 151 -8.83 -13.74 9.11
C SER A 151 -7.54 -14.54 8.83
N SER A 152 -6.92 -15.13 9.85
CA SER A 152 -5.72 -15.96 9.67
C SER A 152 -6.00 -17.22 8.84
N ALA A 153 -7.17 -17.84 9.01
CA ALA A 153 -7.60 -18.98 8.21
C ALA A 153 -7.84 -18.57 6.74
N VAL A 154 -8.48 -17.41 6.53
CA VAL A 154 -8.67 -16.83 5.18
C VAL A 154 -7.33 -16.59 4.49
N LEU A 155 -6.36 -16.01 5.20
CA LEU A 155 -5.03 -15.74 4.65
C LEU A 155 -4.30 -17.03 4.24
N ARG A 156 -4.33 -18.08 5.08
CA ARG A 156 -3.75 -19.39 4.72
C ARG A 156 -4.38 -19.95 3.45
N ASN A 157 -5.72 -19.97 3.37
CA ASN A 157 -6.43 -20.43 2.19
C ASN A 157 -6.04 -19.64 0.93
N TRP A 158 -5.90 -18.32 1.04
CA TRP A 158 -5.44 -17.50 -0.08
C TRP A 158 -4.03 -17.87 -0.54
N GLU A 159 -3.13 -18.18 0.39
CA GLU A 159 -1.77 -18.62 0.05
C GLU A 159 -1.77 -19.94 -0.72
N GLU A 160 -2.55 -20.92 -0.28
CA GLU A 160 -2.68 -22.22 -0.95
C GLU A 160 -3.27 -22.09 -2.36
N ILE A 161 -4.35 -21.31 -2.49
CA ILE A 161 -4.96 -21.04 -3.80
C ILE A 161 -3.96 -20.32 -4.72
N LYS A 162 -3.25 -19.29 -4.23
CA LYS A 162 -2.22 -18.56 -4.99
C LYS A 162 -1.08 -19.49 -5.44
N ALA A 163 -0.66 -20.44 -4.62
CA ALA A 163 0.40 -21.37 -4.97
C ALA A 163 0.00 -22.28 -6.15
N LEU A 164 -1.21 -22.84 -6.13
CA LEU A 164 -1.72 -23.67 -7.23
C LEU A 164 -2.02 -22.85 -8.51
N GLU A 165 -2.42 -21.58 -8.37
CA GLU A 165 -2.55 -20.67 -9.52
C GLU A 165 -1.21 -20.50 -10.25
N ALA A 166 -0.12 -20.28 -9.51
CA ALA A 166 1.22 -20.10 -10.07
C ALA A 166 1.72 -21.35 -10.81
N LEU A 167 1.49 -22.55 -10.24
CA LEU A 167 1.85 -23.81 -10.88
C LEU A 167 1.13 -24.04 -12.21
N HIS A 168 -0.12 -23.61 -12.34
CA HIS A 168 -0.88 -23.75 -13.58
C HIS A 168 -0.59 -22.66 -14.63
N ALA A 169 -0.15 -21.48 -14.19
CA ALA A 169 0.26 -20.40 -15.08
C ALA A 169 1.63 -20.68 -15.74
N ALA A 170 2.50 -21.43 -15.06
CA ALA A 170 3.78 -21.89 -15.59
C ALA A 170 3.59 -22.99 -16.66
N LYS A 171 3.15 -22.60 -17.87
CA LYS A 171 3.11 -23.46 -19.07
C LYS A 171 4.43 -23.42 -19.87
N SER A 172 5.43 -22.67 -19.43
CA SER A 172 6.77 -22.61 -20.02
C SER A 172 7.70 -23.66 -19.42
N SER A 173 8.46 -24.36 -20.26
CA SER A 173 9.28 -25.53 -19.92
C SER A 173 10.62 -25.22 -19.21
N GLU A 174 10.82 -23.99 -18.73
CA GLU A 174 11.99 -23.66 -17.92
C GLU A 174 11.56 -23.47 -16.47
N PRO A 175 12.29 -24.06 -15.50
CA PRO A 175 12.00 -23.85 -14.09
C PRO A 175 12.29 -22.39 -13.75
N GLN A 176 11.23 -21.59 -13.69
CA GLN A 176 11.29 -20.21 -13.24
C GLN A 176 11.94 -20.16 -11.86
N GLY A 177 12.95 -19.31 -11.68
CA GLY A 177 13.56 -19.07 -10.37
C GLY A 177 12.51 -18.69 -9.35
N ARG A 178 12.64 -19.14 -8.09
CA ARG A 178 11.64 -18.91 -7.03
C ARG A 178 11.26 -17.42 -6.87
N LEU A 179 12.18 -16.52 -7.17
CA LEU A 179 12.02 -15.08 -7.10
C LEU A 179 11.42 -14.43 -8.36
N GLU A 180 11.34 -15.11 -9.51
CA GLU A 180 10.85 -14.51 -10.78
C GLU A 180 9.40 -13.99 -10.71
N GLY A 181 8.58 -14.53 -9.80
CA GLY A 181 7.24 -13.98 -9.55
C GLY A 181 7.19 -12.71 -8.67
N VAL A 182 8.33 -12.10 -8.34
CA VAL A 182 8.38 -10.78 -7.71
C VAL A 182 8.51 -9.72 -8.81
N SER A 183 7.59 -8.77 -8.83
CA SER A 183 7.60 -7.70 -9.83
C SER A 183 8.66 -6.67 -9.47
N ARG A 184 9.54 -6.35 -10.43
CA ARG A 184 10.53 -5.26 -10.33
C ARG A 184 9.91 -3.86 -10.44
N ALA A 185 8.63 -3.76 -10.74
CA ALA A 185 7.91 -2.48 -10.82
C ALA A 185 7.37 -2.01 -9.46
N MET A 186 7.59 -2.78 -8.39
CA MET A 186 7.21 -2.40 -7.02
C MET A 186 8.24 -1.41 -6.44
N PRO A 187 7.86 -0.60 -5.45
CA PRO A 187 8.82 0.14 -4.63
C PRO A 187 9.85 -0.79 -4.00
N ALA A 188 11.10 -0.34 -3.91
CA ALA A 188 12.23 -1.19 -3.55
C ALA A 188 12.08 -1.88 -2.18
N LEU A 189 11.50 -1.20 -1.17
CA LEU A 189 11.30 -1.81 0.16
C LEU A 189 10.21 -2.90 0.12
N ALA A 190 9.13 -2.66 -0.63
CA ALA A 190 8.08 -3.65 -0.83
C ALA A 190 8.60 -4.86 -1.66
N GLU A 191 9.44 -4.61 -2.66
CA GLU A 191 10.11 -5.66 -3.42
C GLU A 191 11.01 -6.51 -2.52
N ALA A 192 11.88 -5.88 -1.73
CA ALA A 192 12.76 -6.54 -0.77
C ALA A 192 11.98 -7.39 0.25
N ALA A 193 10.89 -6.87 0.81
CA ALA A 193 10.04 -7.63 1.74
C ALA A 193 9.44 -8.89 1.08
N LYS A 194 9.04 -8.78 -0.19
CA LYS A 194 8.48 -9.89 -0.96
C LYS A 194 9.54 -10.91 -1.38
N ILE A 195 10.75 -10.48 -1.72
CA ILE A 195 11.91 -11.34 -1.96
C ILE A 195 12.23 -12.12 -0.68
N GLY A 196 12.39 -11.42 0.45
CA GLY A 196 12.66 -12.02 1.76
C GLY A 196 11.58 -13.03 2.16
N GLY A 197 10.30 -12.69 2.02
CA GLY A 197 9.20 -13.61 2.30
C GLY A 197 9.19 -14.86 1.40
N LYS A 198 9.64 -14.75 0.15
CA LYS A 198 9.78 -15.93 -0.73
C LYS A 198 10.99 -16.78 -0.40
N ALA A 199 12.11 -16.16 -0.06
CA ALA A 199 13.32 -16.86 0.41
C ALA A 199 13.02 -17.64 1.71
N ALA A 200 12.26 -17.02 2.61
CA ALA A 200 11.81 -17.65 3.85
C ALA A 200 10.99 -18.92 3.61
N LYS A 201 10.08 -18.90 2.64
CA LYS A 201 9.31 -20.08 2.22
C LYS A 201 10.17 -21.22 1.66
N ALA A 202 11.39 -20.92 1.21
CA ALA A 202 12.36 -21.93 0.78
C ALA A 202 13.24 -22.44 1.94
N GLY A 203 13.00 -21.99 3.17
CA GLY A 203 13.80 -22.32 4.36
C GLY A 203 15.03 -21.44 4.52
N PHE A 204 15.19 -20.39 3.72
CA PHE A 204 16.27 -19.42 3.84
C PHE A 204 15.75 -18.18 4.58
N ASP A 205 15.76 -18.25 5.91
CA ASP A 205 15.35 -17.16 6.80
C ASP A 205 16.10 -17.21 8.13
N TRP A 206 16.04 -16.10 8.87
CA TRP A 206 16.45 -16.05 10.27
C TRP A 206 15.41 -16.74 11.16
N PRO A 207 15.81 -17.45 12.23
CA PRO A 207 14.87 -18.07 13.16
C PRO A 207 14.06 -17.06 13.97
N HIS A 208 14.66 -15.94 14.34
CA HIS A 208 14.03 -14.93 15.19
C HIS A 208 14.50 -13.52 14.80
N TRP A 209 13.64 -12.51 15.01
CA TRP A 209 13.92 -11.11 14.65
C TRP A 209 15.21 -10.57 15.28
N ARG A 210 15.58 -11.06 16.48
CA ARG A 210 16.83 -10.68 17.16
C ARG A 210 18.09 -11.12 16.43
N ASP A 211 18.02 -12.17 15.64
CA ASP A 211 19.17 -12.69 14.88
C ASP A 211 19.55 -11.76 13.73
N LEU A 212 18.66 -10.84 13.34
CA LEU A 212 18.95 -9.79 12.38
C LEU A 212 19.74 -8.62 12.98
N LEU A 213 19.70 -8.40 14.31
CA LEU A 213 20.42 -7.26 14.91
C LEU A 213 21.94 -7.36 14.75
N PRO A 214 22.59 -8.51 15.00
CA PRO A 214 24.01 -8.67 14.70
C PRO A 214 24.32 -8.51 13.20
N LYS A 215 23.43 -9.00 12.32
CA LYS A 215 23.62 -8.86 10.87
C LYS A 215 23.55 -7.39 10.45
N ILE A 216 22.60 -6.60 10.97
CA ILE A 216 22.57 -5.15 10.75
C ILE A 216 23.87 -4.48 11.20
N ALA A 217 24.43 -4.87 12.35
CA ALA A 217 25.70 -4.33 12.81
C ALA A 217 26.88 -4.71 11.90
N GLU A 218 26.86 -5.92 11.33
CA GLU A 218 27.81 -6.40 10.31
C GLU A 218 27.71 -5.54 9.04
N GLU A 219 26.51 -5.37 8.47
CA GLU A 219 26.28 -4.51 7.28
C GLU A 219 26.71 -3.06 7.51
N VAL A 220 26.50 -2.52 8.73
CA VAL A 220 27.00 -1.18 9.09
C VAL A 220 28.53 -1.14 9.07
N THR A 221 29.20 -2.20 9.56
CA THR A 221 30.66 -2.28 9.57
C THR A 221 31.22 -2.40 8.14
N GLU A 222 30.57 -3.18 7.28
CA GLU A 222 30.95 -3.34 5.86
C GLU A 222 30.78 -2.02 5.09
N LEU A 223 29.64 -1.33 5.31
CA LEU A 223 29.41 0.00 4.76
C LEU A 223 30.44 1.04 5.24
N GLU A 224 30.80 1.04 6.53
CA GLU A 224 31.84 1.93 7.06
C GLU A 224 33.20 1.68 6.40
N ALA A 225 33.60 0.41 6.24
CA ALA A 225 34.87 0.05 5.61
C ALA A 225 34.96 0.51 4.14
N GLU A 226 33.88 0.36 3.37
CA GLU A 226 33.85 0.79 1.98
C GLU A 226 33.69 2.32 1.85
N ALA A 227 33.04 2.99 2.81
CA ALA A 227 33.00 4.44 2.87
C ALA A 227 34.38 5.06 3.11
N GLU A 228 35.23 4.42 3.92
CA GLU A 228 36.63 4.83 4.12
C GLU A 228 37.49 4.59 2.87
N SER A 229 37.19 3.55 2.09
CA SER A 229 37.89 3.23 0.84
C SER A 229 37.56 4.21 -0.29
N GLY A 230 36.35 4.80 -0.26
CA GLY A 230 35.85 5.74 -1.26
C GLY A 230 35.38 5.10 -2.57
N ASP A 231 35.23 3.77 -2.60
CA ASP A 231 34.73 3.02 -3.76
C ASP A 231 33.20 3.14 -3.84
N GLN A 232 32.73 4.15 -4.56
CA GLN A 232 31.31 4.50 -4.64
C GLN A 232 30.39 3.32 -5.04
N PRO A 233 30.70 2.50 -6.07
CA PRO A 233 29.94 1.28 -6.36
C PRO A 233 29.81 0.30 -5.19
N ARG A 234 30.87 0.14 -4.38
CA ARG A 234 30.83 -0.75 -3.20
C ARG A 234 30.02 -0.15 -2.08
N ILE A 235 30.17 1.15 -1.81
CA ILE A 235 29.35 1.88 -0.84
C ILE A 235 27.86 1.71 -1.17
N GLU A 236 27.48 1.81 -2.45
CA GLU A 236 26.09 1.61 -2.90
C GLU A 236 25.60 0.17 -2.67
N ALA A 237 26.47 -0.83 -2.89
CA ALA A 237 26.13 -2.23 -2.64
C ALA A 237 25.89 -2.50 -1.15
N GLU A 238 26.83 -2.10 -0.28
CA GLU A 238 26.72 -2.31 1.17
C GLU A 238 25.54 -1.54 1.79
N LEU A 239 25.26 -0.32 1.30
CA LEU A 239 24.05 0.41 1.69
C LEU A 239 22.77 -0.34 1.29
N GLY A 240 22.78 -0.97 0.12
CA GLY A 240 21.69 -1.81 -0.35
C GLY A 240 21.46 -3.02 0.56
N ASP A 241 22.52 -3.71 0.96
CA ASP A 241 22.47 -4.89 1.84
C ASP A 241 22.03 -4.54 3.27
N LEU A 242 22.48 -3.39 3.80
CA LEU A 242 21.95 -2.82 5.04
C LEU A 242 20.45 -2.56 4.95
N LEU A 243 19.97 -1.88 3.90
CA LEU A 243 18.55 -1.59 3.70
C LEU A 243 17.73 -2.88 3.56
N PHE A 244 18.22 -3.86 2.80
CA PHE A 244 17.58 -5.16 2.64
C PHE A 244 17.47 -5.92 3.97
N THR A 245 18.51 -5.88 4.80
CA THR A 245 18.52 -6.49 6.13
C THR A 245 17.52 -5.80 7.06
N VAL A 246 17.45 -4.46 7.04
CA VAL A 246 16.44 -3.69 7.80
C VAL A 246 15.01 -4.02 7.36
N VAL A 247 14.78 -4.20 6.05
CA VAL A 247 13.46 -4.65 5.54
C VAL A 247 13.11 -6.06 6.05
N ASN A 248 14.08 -6.97 6.12
CA ASN A 248 13.85 -8.30 6.70
C ASN A 248 13.59 -8.25 8.21
N LEU A 249 14.23 -7.34 8.95
CA LEU A 249 13.89 -7.07 10.34
C LEU A 249 12.43 -6.60 10.47
N ALA A 250 12.00 -5.64 9.63
CA ALA A 250 10.62 -5.18 9.62
C ALA A 250 9.63 -6.32 9.35
N ARG A 251 9.91 -7.19 8.36
CA ARG A 251 9.12 -8.39 8.07
C ARG A 251 9.00 -9.32 9.27
N HIS A 252 10.09 -9.54 10.01
CA HIS A 252 10.11 -10.37 11.22
C HIS A 252 9.34 -9.74 12.41
N LEU A 253 9.20 -8.42 12.41
CA LEU A 253 8.41 -7.66 13.38
C LEU A 253 6.94 -7.47 12.96
N ASP A 254 6.53 -8.06 11.83
CA ASP A 254 5.21 -7.86 11.23
C ASP A 254 4.90 -6.38 10.90
N VAL A 255 5.94 -5.66 10.46
CA VAL A 255 5.88 -4.24 10.06
C VAL A 255 6.12 -4.12 8.56
N ASP A 256 5.24 -3.41 7.86
CA ASP A 256 5.46 -3.00 6.48
C ASP A 256 6.52 -1.87 6.44
N ALA A 257 7.70 -2.18 5.90
CA ALA A 257 8.83 -1.25 5.86
C ALA A 257 8.56 -0.01 5.01
N GLU A 258 7.82 -0.14 3.91
CA GLU A 258 7.45 0.97 3.02
C GLU A 258 6.54 1.95 3.80
N MET A 259 5.53 1.41 4.48
CA MET A 259 4.61 2.22 5.30
C MET A 259 5.31 2.84 6.52
N ALA A 260 6.22 2.11 7.15
CA ALA A 260 7.00 2.64 8.27
C ALA A 260 7.85 3.85 7.87
N LEU A 261 8.52 3.78 6.71
CA LEU A 261 9.32 4.89 6.19
C LEU A 261 8.44 6.06 5.75
N ARG A 262 7.30 5.82 5.11
CA ARG A 262 6.33 6.87 4.77
C ARG A 262 5.84 7.63 5.99
N GLY A 263 5.46 6.91 7.05
CA GLY A 263 5.11 7.53 8.33
C GLY A 263 6.27 8.33 8.95
N CYS A 264 7.52 7.88 8.77
CA CYS A 264 8.69 8.63 9.18
C CYS A 264 8.84 9.95 8.42
N ASN A 265 8.70 9.92 7.09
CA ASN A 265 8.76 11.08 6.22
C ASN A 265 7.67 12.10 6.58
N LEU A 266 6.45 11.64 6.86
CA LEU A 266 5.35 12.50 7.29
C LEU A 266 5.68 13.24 8.60
N ARG A 267 6.15 12.50 9.63
CA ARG A 267 6.59 13.11 10.90
C ARG A 267 7.74 14.09 10.69
N PHE A 268 8.70 13.76 9.83
CA PHE A 268 9.80 14.67 9.51
C PHE A 268 9.28 15.98 8.91
N ARG A 269 8.40 15.91 7.90
CA ARG A 269 7.79 17.09 7.26
C ARG A 269 7.01 17.95 8.25
N GLN A 270 6.23 17.32 9.12
CA GLN A 270 5.48 18.02 10.17
C GLN A 270 6.42 18.73 11.15
N ARG A 271 7.44 18.04 11.64
CA ARG A 271 8.45 18.63 12.54
C ARG A 271 9.18 19.79 11.90
N PHE A 272 9.62 19.62 10.66
CA PHE A 272 10.35 20.64 9.93
C PHE A 272 9.49 21.89 9.70
N LYS A 273 8.23 21.72 9.32
CA LYS A 273 7.25 22.82 9.21
C LYS A 273 7.04 23.57 10.53
N GLU A 274 7.04 22.85 11.65
CA GLU A 274 6.97 23.48 12.97
C GLU A 274 8.26 24.23 13.33
N MET A 275 9.43 23.72 12.93
CA MET A 275 10.69 24.46 13.07
C MET A 275 10.62 25.78 12.28
N GLU A 276 10.21 25.74 11.00
CA GLU A 276 10.08 26.93 10.16
C GLU A 276 9.15 27.98 10.79
N ARG A 277 8.04 27.54 11.40
CA ARG A 277 7.08 28.42 12.07
C ARG A 277 7.62 29.01 13.38
N ALA A 278 8.42 28.25 14.11
CA ALA A 278 8.94 28.65 15.42
C ALA A 278 10.28 29.40 15.34
N ALA A 279 10.97 29.34 14.20
CA ALA A 279 12.27 29.93 14.02
C ALA A 279 12.21 31.47 14.08
N PRO A 280 13.10 32.14 14.85
CA PRO A 280 13.12 33.59 14.95
C PRO A 280 13.76 34.29 13.73
N LYS A 281 14.41 33.52 12.86
CA LYS A 281 15.11 33.94 11.63
C LYS A 281 15.13 32.74 10.65
N PRO A 282 15.54 32.92 9.38
CA PRO A 282 15.67 31.80 8.44
C PRO A 282 16.50 30.65 9.03
N LEU A 283 16.12 29.41 8.71
CA LEU A 283 16.75 28.22 9.31
C LEU A 283 18.24 28.12 8.93
N GLU A 284 18.59 28.63 7.76
CA GLU A 284 19.97 28.65 7.23
C GLU A 284 20.90 29.55 8.06
N ASP A 285 20.33 30.52 8.79
CA ASP A 285 21.07 31.46 9.64
C ASP A 285 21.18 30.96 11.09
N LEU A 286 20.60 29.81 11.42
CA LEU A 286 20.68 29.18 12.74
C LEU A 286 21.90 28.26 12.82
N SER A 287 22.51 28.23 13.99
CA SER A 287 23.56 27.28 14.33
C SER A 287 22.98 25.86 14.54
N PRO A 288 23.78 24.79 14.37
CA PRO A 288 23.31 23.42 14.62
C PRO A 288 22.65 23.20 16.00
N PRO A 289 23.15 23.79 17.11
CA PRO A 289 22.46 23.70 18.40
C PRO A 289 21.08 24.37 18.42
N GLU A 290 20.91 25.51 17.76
CA GLU A 290 19.61 26.20 17.65
C GLU A 290 18.62 25.36 16.82
N LEU A 291 19.08 24.74 15.72
CA LEU A 291 18.27 23.83 14.92
C LEU A 291 17.84 22.58 15.70
N GLU A 292 18.74 21.98 16.48
CA GLU A 292 18.44 20.82 17.32
C GLU A 292 17.43 21.16 18.43
N GLU A 293 17.51 22.37 19.02
CA GLU A 293 16.54 22.83 20.01
C GLU A 293 15.13 22.96 19.39
N LEU A 294 15.02 23.57 18.21
CA LEU A 294 13.77 23.68 17.46
C LEU A 294 13.21 22.30 17.09
N TRP A 295 14.05 21.39 16.59
CA TRP A 295 13.66 20.02 16.25
C TRP A 295 13.14 19.25 17.47
N SER A 296 13.86 19.33 18.57
CA SER A 296 13.48 18.72 19.85
C SER A 296 12.15 19.29 20.37
N ALA A 297 11.90 20.60 20.21
CA ALA A 297 10.64 21.24 20.54
C ALA A 297 9.47 20.75 19.65
N ALA A 298 9.69 20.68 18.34
CA ALA A 298 8.70 20.16 17.40
C ALA A 298 8.32 18.70 17.71
N LYS A 299 9.31 17.85 18.01
CA LYS A 299 9.08 16.45 18.39
C LYS A 299 8.27 16.28 19.67
N ARG A 300 8.45 17.16 20.66
CA ARG A 300 7.64 17.18 21.89
C ARG A 300 6.18 17.58 21.61
N LYS A 301 5.98 18.56 20.73
CA LYS A 301 4.64 19.05 20.36
C LYS A 301 3.83 17.98 19.64
N GLU A 302 4.42 17.31 18.65
CA GLU A 302 3.80 16.19 17.92
C GLU A 302 3.36 15.06 18.85
N ARG A 303 4.25 14.56 19.72
CA ARG A 303 3.91 13.51 20.70
C ARG A 303 2.81 13.93 21.69
N GLY A 304 2.72 15.22 21.99
CA GLY A 304 1.66 15.77 22.84
C GLY A 304 0.29 15.83 22.16
N GLN A 305 0.26 15.85 20.82
CA GLN A 305 -0.97 15.82 20.02
C GLN A 305 -1.43 14.37 19.80
N GLU A 306 -0.52 13.45 19.48
CA GLU A 306 -0.81 12.02 19.33
C GLU A 306 -1.43 11.38 20.60
N ASN A 307 -1.08 11.88 21.79
CA ASN A 307 -1.65 11.38 23.06
C ASN A 307 -3.02 11.97 23.42
N ARG A 308 -3.54 12.92 22.64
CA ARG A 308 -4.81 13.63 22.90
C ARG A 308 -5.93 13.24 21.93
N GLU A 309 -5.59 12.60 20.83
CA GLU A 309 -6.51 12.02 19.83
C GLU A 309 -6.77 10.54 20.12
#